data_AF-A0A6J1PRD9-F1
#
_entry.id   AF-A0A6J1PRD9-F1
#
_cell.length_a   1.000
_cell.length_b   1.000
_cell.length_c   1.000
_cell.angle_alpha   90.00
_cell.angle_beta   90.00
_cell.angle_gamma   90.00
#
_symmetry.space_group_name_H-M   'P 1'
#
loop_
_entity.id
_entity.type
_entity.pdbx_description
1 polymer ?
#
loop_
_entity_poly.entity_id
_entity_poly.type
_entity_poly.pdbx_seq_one_letter_code
_entity_poly.pdbx_strand_id
1 'polypeptide(L)'
;FPISLRVCVCVCVGRVRYFKYIYITLNLFYRCLNSLRPYHGILLLTEPLDLLESLQIDCSPALKRLIQMYNPLKSLQTLAADSDLTLAQVFQLAGHLVYWAKATIIYPLCESNVYVVSPDAVLTSQLLDSFSEHFPGVCLLQVISDFSLPTSISQKLNPLSQPQQQTQLVKIIIWLLKNHLLLQLHTYVRYVPTVYGRLSLDTQDQQTNDTIARIEESESTWSLNETPKGTPTEIKEELSLTDKEDALYDFQSEDYDIPSDDRKLLDRLCRLGYFDGDYHLEEIMYLENIRRSQLLQLLDKFRDVLMTSECEDPAIALFYSRLGT
;
A
#
# COMPACT_ATOMS: atom_id res chain seq x y z
N PHE A 1 1.67 10.68 36.46
CA PHE A 1 3.02 11.13 36.03
C PHE A 1 3.40 10.35 34.77
N PRO A 2 3.13 10.86 33.56
CA PRO A 2 3.61 10.20 32.36
C PRO A 2 5.09 10.55 32.17
N ILE A 3 5.90 9.53 31.95
CA ILE A 3 7.34 9.64 31.75
C ILE A 3 7.57 10.21 30.36
N SER A 4 7.87 11.50 30.32
CA SER A 4 8.35 12.22 29.14
C SER A 4 9.76 11.74 28.83
N LEU A 5 9.92 10.78 27.91
CA LEU A 5 11.21 10.50 27.29
C LEU A 5 11.56 11.64 26.31
N ARG A 6 12.15 12.71 26.86
CA ARG A 6 12.99 13.63 26.10
C ARG A 6 14.26 12.87 25.72
N VAL A 7 14.31 12.33 24.51
CA VAL A 7 15.60 12.07 23.85
C VAL A 7 15.90 13.27 22.98
N CYS A 8 16.64 14.20 23.58
CA CYS A 8 17.28 15.31 22.91
C CYS A 8 18.58 14.80 22.29
N VAL A 9 18.68 14.83 20.96
CA VAL A 9 19.97 14.92 20.28
C VAL A 9 19.87 16.08 19.27
N CYS A 10 20.37 17.23 19.71
CA CYS A 10 20.69 18.43 18.95
C CYS A 10 22.16 18.25 18.45
N VAL A 11 22.72 18.80 17.37
CA VAL A 11 22.56 20.06 16.62
C VAL A 11 23.28 19.89 15.26
N CYS A 12 22.80 20.55 14.19
CA CYS A 12 23.70 21.34 13.33
C CYS A 12 22.98 22.64 12.92
N VAL A 13 23.67 23.76 13.15
CA VAL A 13 23.22 25.15 13.12
C VAL A 13 23.06 25.64 11.67
N GLY A 14 21.98 26.39 11.40
CA GLY A 14 21.94 27.32 10.26
C GLY A 14 21.11 26.90 9.04
N ARG A 15 19.80 26.69 9.22
CA ARG A 15 18.70 26.96 8.26
C ARG A 15 17.42 26.44 8.89
N VAL A 16 16.64 27.32 9.51
CA VAL A 16 15.35 26.97 10.11
C VAL A 16 14.39 26.61 8.96
N ARG A 17 14.33 25.32 8.62
CA ARG A 17 13.20 24.74 7.89
C ARG A 17 12.19 24.30 8.94
N TYR A 18 11.03 24.97 8.97
CA TYR A 18 9.89 24.54 9.78
C TYR A 18 9.36 23.22 9.20
N PHE A 19 9.80 22.08 9.72
CA PHE A 19 9.14 20.80 9.45
C PHE A 19 7.88 20.74 10.31
N LYS A 20 6.72 20.75 9.66
CA LYS A 20 5.40 20.61 10.28
C LYS A 20 5.32 19.19 10.87
N TYR A 21 5.60 19.06 12.17
CA TYR A 21 5.76 17.78 12.86
C TYR A 21 4.53 16.89 12.74
N ILE A 22 4.70 15.68 12.18
CA ILE A 22 3.78 14.56 12.40
C ILE A 22 4.07 14.05 13.81
N TYR A 23 3.23 14.41 14.79
CA TYR A 23 3.32 13.83 16.13
C TYR A 23 2.69 12.44 16.09
N ILE A 24 3.50 11.41 15.84
CA ILE A 24 3.05 10.02 15.98
C ILE A 24 2.99 9.71 17.48
N THR A 25 1.78 9.64 18.04
CA THR A 25 1.60 9.14 19.41
C THR A 25 2.05 7.69 19.50
N LEU A 26 2.49 7.23 20.68
CA LEU A 26 2.99 5.87 20.85
C LEU A 26 1.95 4.80 20.42
N ASN A 27 0.66 5.05 20.63
CA ASN A 27 -0.41 4.16 20.17
C ASN A 27 -0.52 4.12 18.64
N LEU A 28 -0.45 5.28 17.98
CA LEU A 28 -0.44 5.37 16.52
C LEU A 28 0.79 4.69 15.93
N PHE A 29 1.96 4.81 16.58
CA PHE A 29 3.17 4.11 16.18
C PHE A 29 2.99 2.59 16.17
N TYR A 30 2.41 2.01 17.22
CA TYR A 30 2.14 0.56 17.25
C TYR A 30 1.12 0.14 16.19
N ARG A 31 0.07 0.95 15.96
CA ARG A 31 -0.90 0.69 14.88
C ARG A 31 -0.24 0.73 13.50
N CYS A 32 0.60 1.73 13.25
CA CYS A 32 1.39 1.88 12.03
C CYS A 32 2.35 0.71 11.83
N LEU A 33 3.04 0.25 12.88
CA LEU A 33 3.90 -0.92 12.78
C LEU A 33 3.12 -2.20 12.46
N ASN A 34 1.94 -2.35 13.06
CA ASN A 34 1.06 -3.49 12.82
C ASN A 34 0.41 -3.44 11.42
N SER A 35 0.31 -2.26 10.79
CA SER A 35 -0.21 -2.10 9.44
C SER A 35 0.85 -2.27 8.35
N LEU A 36 2.14 -2.33 8.71
CA LEU A 36 3.20 -2.62 7.74
C LEU A 36 3.01 -4.00 7.12
N ARG A 37 3.24 -4.08 5.81
CA ARG A 37 3.19 -5.30 5.00
C ARG A 37 4.39 -5.35 4.06
N PRO A 38 4.79 -6.52 3.56
CA PRO A 38 6.03 -6.68 2.81
C PRO A 38 5.99 -6.03 1.42
N TYR A 39 4.79 -5.91 0.86
CA TYR A 39 4.52 -5.27 -0.43
C TYR A 39 4.59 -3.74 -0.38
N HIS A 40 4.58 -3.14 0.81
CA HIS A 40 4.82 -1.70 0.96
C HIS A 40 6.25 -1.35 0.56
N GLY A 41 6.50 -0.08 0.29
CA GLY A 41 7.80 0.54 0.10
C GLY A 41 8.07 1.60 1.17
N ILE A 42 9.26 2.18 1.13
CA ILE A 42 9.67 3.28 1.99
C ILE A 42 10.10 4.45 1.12
N LEU A 43 9.78 5.67 1.56
CA LEU A 43 10.21 6.92 0.92
C LEU A 43 10.99 7.76 1.92
N LEU A 44 12.30 7.93 1.68
CA LEU A 44 13.15 8.81 2.49
C LEU A 44 12.82 10.28 2.24
N LEU A 45 12.60 11.05 3.29
CA LEU A 45 12.27 12.49 3.22
C LEU A 45 13.52 13.35 3.01
N THR A 46 14.68 12.82 3.38
CA THR A 46 16.00 13.44 3.17
C THR A 46 16.78 12.63 2.14
N GLU A 47 17.73 13.24 1.44
CA GLU A 47 18.59 12.50 0.51
C GLU A 47 19.41 11.42 1.26
N PRO A 48 19.66 10.25 0.64
CA PRO A 48 20.31 9.13 1.33
C PRO A 48 21.69 9.47 1.90
N LEU A 49 22.48 10.28 1.20
CA LEU A 49 23.82 10.70 1.65
C LEU A 49 23.73 11.62 2.86
N ASP A 50 22.90 12.67 2.79
CA ASP A 50 22.63 13.58 3.90
C ASP A 50 22.08 12.84 5.13
N LEU A 51 21.24 11.82 4.90
CA LEU A 51 20.74 10.97 5.97
C LEU A 51 21.89 10.21 6.64
N LEU A 52 22.76 9.56 5.85
CA LEU A 52 23.93 8.85 6.37
C LEU A 52 24.90 9.76 7.13
N GLU A 53 25.07 11.01 6.71
CA GLU A 53 25.89 12.01 7.42
C GLU A 53 25.24 12.52 8.71
N SER A 54 23.91 12.68 8.71
CA SER A 54 23.15 13.08 9.91
C SER A 54 23.08 12.00 10.98
N LEU A 55 23.25 10.75 10.57
CA LEU A 55 23.26 9.58 11.43
C LEU A 55 24.61 9.52 12.17
N GLN A 56 24.56 9.53 13.50
CA GLN A 56 25.77 9.47 14.34
C GLN A 56 26.62 8.23 14.03
N ILE A 57 27.90 8.30 14.38
CA ILE A 57 28.93 7.27 14.16
C ILE A 57 28.48 5.87 14.63
N ASP A 58 27.60 5.80 15.64
CA ASP A 58 27.09 4.56 16.26
C ASP A 58 25.88 3.92 15.54
N CYS A 59 25.51 4.39 14.34
CA CYS A 59 24.39 3.80 13.62
C CYS A 59 24.65 2.35 13.21
N SER A 60 23.67 1.48 13.51
CA SER A 60 23.71 0.06 13.19
C SER A 60 24.12 -0.17 11.73
N PRO A 61 25.07 -1.07 11.45
CA PRO A 61 25.49 -1.38 10.08
C PRO A 61 24.31 -1.89 9.22
N ALA A 62 23.26 -2.44 9.84
CA ALA A 62 22.02 -2.81 9.16
C ALA A 62 21.31 -1.60 8.54
N LEU A 63 21.22 -0.48 9.27
CA LEU A 63 20.60 0.74 8.76
C LEU A 63 21.41 1.35 7.61
N LYS A 64 22.75 1.33 7.72
CA LYS A 64 23.64 1.82 6.65
C LYS A 64 23.45 1.01 5.36
N ARG A 65 23.41 -0.33 5.45
CA ARG A 65 23.13 -1.21 4.30
C ARG A 65 21.76 -0.95 3.69
N LEU A 66 20.73 -0.79 4.54
CA LEU A 66 19.37 -0.49 4.08
C LEU A 66 19.32 0.83 3.29
N ILE A 67 19.94 1.90 3.81
CA ILE A 67 19.96 3.21 3.14
C ILE A 67 20.80 3.16 1.84
N GLN A 68 21.88 2.39 1.81
CA GLN A 68 22.70 2.22 0.60
C GLN A 68 21.96 1.48 -0.52
N MET A 69 21.11 0.50 -0.18
CA MET A 69 20.31 -0.27 -1.14
C MET A 69 18.93 0.32 -1.40
N TYR A 70 18.62 1.46 -0.78
CA TYR A 70 17.32 2.12 -0.86
C TYR A 70 16.93 2.48 -2.30
N ASN A 71 15.69 2.15 -2.66
CA ASN A 71 15.07 2.57 -3.91
C ASN A 71 13.55 2.68 -3.72
N PRO A 72 12.91 3.84 -4.00
CA PRO A 72 11.47 4.04 -3.81
C PRO A 72 10.60 3.22 -4.79
N LEU A 73 11.21 2.60 -5.81
CA LEU A 73 10.54 1.68 -6.74
C LEU A 73 10.45 0.24 -6.20
N LYS A 74 11.06 -0.06 -5.05
CA LYS A 74 11.16 -1.42 -4.49
C LYS A 74 10.30 -1.59 -3.24
N SER A 75 9.75 -2.79 -3.07
CA SER A 75 9.05 -3.19 -1.85
C SER A 75 10.03 -3.42 -0.68
N LEU A 76 9.52 -3.42 0.54
CA LEU A 76 10.26 -3.74 1.76
C LEU A 76 10.79 -5.18 1.71
N GLN A 77 10.04 -6.11 1.10
CA GLN A 77 10.51 -7.47 0.89
C GLN A 77 11.71 -7.52 -0.07
N THR A 78 11.65 -6.80 -1.20
CA THR A 78 12.77 -6.72 -2.14
C THR A 78 13.96 -6.02 -1.50
N LEU A 79 13.72 -4.94 -0.76
CA LEU A 79 14.76 -4.21 -0.03
C LEU A 79 15.43 -5.09 1.04
N ALA A 80 14.69 -5.95 1.73
CA ALA A 80 15.24 -6.91 2.68
C ALA A 80 16.20 -7.89 2.00
N ALA A 81 15.80 -8.45 0.84
CA ALA A 81 16.64 -9.32 0.04
C ALA A 81 17.91 -8.62 -0.45
N ASP A 82 17.78 -7.41 -1.01
CA ASP A 82 18.90 -6.65 -1.57
C ASP A 82 19.91 -6.19 -0.50
N SER A 83 19.44 -5.96 0.73
CA SER A 83 20.28 -5.50 1.84
C SER A 83 20.79 -6.62 2.74
N ASP A 84 20.53 -7.89 2.41
CA ASP A 84 20.83 -9.06 3.23
C ASP A 84 20.34 -8.87 4.68
N LEU A 85 19.07 -8.49 4.83
CA LEU A 85 18.37 -8.29 6.10
C LEU A 85 17.14 -9.19 6.18
N THR A 86 16.73 -9.53 7.40
CA THR A 86 15.43 -10.17 7.57
C THR A 86 14.31 -9.15 7.40
N LEU A 87 13.14 -9.58 6.93
CA LEU A 87 11.98 -8.70 6.79
C LEU A 87 11.60 -8.03 8.12
N ALA A 88 11.67 -8.77 9.23
CA ALA A 88 11.45 -8.22 10.57
C ALA A 88 12.44 -7.09 10.91
N GLN A 89 13.72 -7.24 10.56
CA GLN A 89 14.71 -6.16 10.74
C GLN A 89 14.36 -4.94 9.88
N VAL A 90 13.94 -5.14 8.62
CA VAL A 90 13.51 -4.04 7.75
C VAL A 90 12.29 -3.33 8.31
N PHE A 91 11.30 -4.04 8.85
CA PHE A 91 10.14 -3.42 9.51
C PHE A 91 10.52 -2.59 10.73
N GLN A 92 11.42 -3.09 11.58
CA GLN A 92 11.91 -2.33 12.74
C GLN A 92 12.69 -1.07 12.30
N LEU A 93 13.55 -1.19 11.29
CA LEU A 93 14.32 -0.06 10.77
C LEU A 93 13.43 0.97 10.07
N ALA A 94 12.46 0.53 9.25
CA ALA A 94 11.48 1.39 8.63
C ALA A 94 10.63 2.11 9.69
N GLY A 95 10.18 1.38 10.70
CA GLY A 95 9.50 1.92 11.88
C GLY A 95 10.31 3.00 12.58
N HIS A 96 11.60 2.75 12.86
CA HIS A 96 12.48 3.76 13.43
C HIS A 96 12.63 4.99 12.54
N LEU A 97 12.81 4.83 11.23
CA LEU A 97 12.91 5.96 10.30
C LEU A 97 11.62 6.79 10.26
N VAL A 98 10.46 6.14 10.30
CA VAL A 98 9.16 6.81 10.37
C VAL A 98 8.98 7.53 11.71
N TYR A 99 9.32 6.88 12.82
CA TYR A 99 9.25 7.46 14.17
C TYR A 99 10.07 8.77 14.29
N TRP A 100 11.25 8.81 13.67
CA TRP A 100 12.11 10.00 13.63
C TRP A 100 11.78 10.97 12.50
N ALA A 101 10.66 10.77 11.79
CA ALA A 101 10.24 11.56 10.63
C ALA A 101 11.34 11.72 9.57
N LYS A 102 12.10 10.64 9.32
CA LYS A 102 13.12 10.55 8.26
C LYS A 102 12.61 9.84 7.01
N ALA A 103 11.54 9.06 7.15
CA ALA A 103 10.89 8.38 6.05
C ALA A 103 9.37 8.33 6.23
N THR A 104 8.66 8.08 5.13
CA THR A 104 7.24 7.73 5.12
C THR A 104 7.03 6.39 4.41
N ILE A 105 5.93 5.71 4.70
CA ILE A 105 5.54 4.47 4.03
C ILE A 105 4.73 4.82 2.79
N ILE A 106 5.06 4.16 1.69
CA ILE A 106 4.38 4.29 0.40
C ILE A 106 4.15 2.89 -0.18
N TYR A 107 3.45 2.77 -1.29
CA TYR A 107 3.62 1.60 -2.14
C TYR A 107 4.78 1.84 -3.11
N PRO A 108 5.52 0.79 -3.52
CA PRO A 108 6.56 0.92 -4.52
C PRO A 108 6.04 1.61 -5.76
N LEU A 109 6.77 2.62 -6.24
CA LEU A 109 6.33 3.38 -7.40
C LEU A 109 6.36 2.50 -8.65
N CYS A 110 5.22 2.33 -9.30
CA CYS A 110 5.12 1.64 -10.57
C CYS A 110 4.20 2.38 -11.54
N GLU A 111 4.30 2.06 -12.82
CA GLU A 111 3.57 2.77 -13.88
C GLU A 111 2.04 2.66 -13.74
N SER A 112 1.56 1.58 -13.11
CA SER A 112 0.13 1.37 -12.85
C SER A 112 -0.41 2.08 -11.62
N ASN A 113 0.43 2.70 -10.79
CA ASN A 113 -0.04 3.43 -9.63
C ASN A 113 -0.86 4.65 -10.07
N VAL A 114 -2.00 4.84 -9.41
CA VAL A 114 -2.90 5.96 -9.64
C VAL A 114 -2.70 6.97 -8.52
N TYR A 115 -2.53 8.24 -8.90
CA TYR A 115 -2.36 9.34 -7.95
C TYR A 115 -3.43 10.42 -8.16
N VAL A 116 -3.79 11.07 -7.06
CA VAL A 116 -4.67 12.24 -7.03
C VAL A 116 -4.10 13.29 -6.09
N VAL A 117 -4.42 14.57 -6.33
CA VAL A 117 -4.07 15.65 -5.41
C VAL A 117 -4.72 15.42 -4.04
N SER A 118 -3.93 15.54 -2.98
CA SER A 118 -4.43 15.42 -1.61
C SER A 118 -5.46 16.52 -1.32
N PRO A 119 -6.60 16.21 -0.67
CA PRO A 119 -7.56 17.23 -0.25
C PRO A 119 -6.96 18.24 0.73
N ASP A 120 -5.91 17.84 1.46
CA ASP A 120 -5.19 18.68 2.43
C ASP A 120 -3.95 19.38 1.83
N ALA A 121 -3.80 19.35 0.50
CA ALA A 121 -2.69 19.96 -0.20
C ALA A 121 -2.71 21.49 -0.06
N VAL A 122 -1.80 22.03 0.76
CA VAL A 122 -1.64 23.47 0.94
C VAL A 122 -0.47 23.97 0.10
N LEU A 123 -0.77 24.75 -0.93
CA LEU A 123 0.23 25.37 -1.79
C LEU A 123 0.72 26.67 -1.19
N THR A 124 1.91 26.63 -0.60
CA THR A 124 2.58 27.79 -0.01
C THR A 124 3.62 28.34 -0.99
N SER A 125 3.86 29.66 -0.99
CA SER A 125 4.90 30.28 -1.84
C SER A 125 6.28 29.62 -1.70
N GLN A 126 6.70 29.31 -0.46
CA GLN A 126 7.95 28.61 -0.19
C GLN A 126 8.07 27.25 -0.89
N LEU A 127 6.95 26.55 -1.05
CA LEU A 127 6.91 25.25 -1.71
C LEU A 127 7.04 25.41 -3.23
N LEU A 128 6.41 26.45 -3.81
CA LEU A 128 6.56 26.80 -5.22
C LEU A 128 8.02 27.18 -5.54
N ASP A 129 8.64 28.01 -4.69
CA ASP A 129 10.03 28.40 -4.85
C ASP A 129 10.96 27.18 -4.77
N SER A 130 10.76 26.35 -3.74
CA SER A 130 11.52 25.09 -3.58
C SER A 130 11.35 24.16 -4.78
N PHE A 131 10.15 24.07 -5.36
CA PHE A 131 9.92 23.26 -6.56
C PHE A 131 10.68 23.82 -7.76
N SER A 132 10.62 25.13 -7.98
CA SER A 132 11.29 25.79 -9.10
C SER A 132 12.82 25.66 -9.03
N GLU A 133 13.39 25.59 -7.82
CA GLU A 133 14.81 25.32 -7.63
C GLU A 133 15.20 23.89 -8.03
N HIS A 134 14.35 22.89 -7.72
CA HIS A 134 14.63 21.48 -8.04
C HIS A 134 14.33 21.13 -9.50
N PHE A 135 13.31 21.77 -10.09
CA PHE A 135 12.82 21.45 -11.44
C PHE A 135 12.64 22.74 -12.27
N PRO A 136 13.74 23.34 -12.76
CA PRO A 136 13.65 24.54 -13.57
C PRO A 136 12.89 24.27 -14.88
N GLY A 137 11.97 25.18 -15.22
CA GLY A 137 11.15 25.09 -16.44
C GLY A 137 9.86 24.28 -16.32
N VAL A 138 9.57 23.70 -15.15
CA VAL A 138 8.29 23.03 -14.87
C VAL A 138 7.47 23.87 -13.88
N CYS A 139 6.20 24.11 -14.19
CA CYS A 139 5.30 24.82 -13.28
C CYS A 139 4.59 23.82 -12.36
N LEU A 140 4.75 23.97 -11.04
CA LEU A 140 4.10 23.12 -10.05
C LEU A 140 2.57 23.09 -10.22
N LEU A 141 1.94 24.25 -10.43
CA LEU A 141 0.48 24.34 -10.56
C LEU A 141 -0.03 23.55 -11.76
N GLN A 142 0.72 23.54 -12.87
CA GLN A 142 0.39 22.73 -14.04
C GLN A 142 0.46 21.24 -13.69
N VAL A 143 1.53 20.81 -13.03
CA VAL A 143 1.70 19.41 -12.62
C VAL A 143 0.57 18.98 -11.67
N ILE A 144 0.21 19.81 -10.69
CA ILE A 144 -0.89 19.53 -9.78
C ILE A 144 -2.23 19.45 -10.53
N SER A 145 -2.46 20.37 -11.47
CA SER A 145 -3.66 20.34 -12.33
C SER A 145 -3.77 19.02 -13.09
N ASP A 146 -2.63 18.48 -13.53
CA ASP A 146 -2.60 17.20 -14.23
C ASP A 146 -3.00 16.00 -13.35
N PHE A 147 -2.89 16.11 -12.03
CA PHE A 147 -3.30 15.09 -11.05
C PHE A 147 -4.61 15.44 -10.33
N SER A 148 -5.36 16.43 -10.83
CA SER A 148 -6.65 16.83 -10.25
C SER A 148 -7.71 15.72 -10.30
N LEU A 149 -7.57 14.81 -11.27
CA LEU A 149 -8.33 13.57 -11.37
C LEU A 149 -7.40 12.37 -11.14
N PRO A 150 -7.93 11.22 -10.68
CA PRO A 150 -7.18 9.97 -10.61
C PRO A 150 -6.46 9.68 -11.92
N THR A 151 -5.13 9.76 -11.89
CA THR A 151 -4.29 9.64 -13.09
C THR A 151 -3.16 8.65 -12.81
N SER A 152 -2.98 7.68 -13.70
CA SER A 152 -1.87 6.74 -13.58
C SER A 152 -0.56 7.35 -14.08
N ILE A 153 0.56 6.87 -13.56
CA ILE A 153 1.88 7.25 -14.08
C ILE A 153 1.98 6.90 -15.58
N SER A 154 1.49 5.73 -15.99
CA SER A 154 1.52 5.27 -17.38
C SER A 154 0.78 6.19 -18.35
N GLN A 155 -0.35 6.80 -17.94
CA GLN A 155 -1.10 7.75 -18.78
C GLN A 155 -0.29 9.03 -19.05
N LYS A 156 0.58 9.42 -18.12
CA LYS A 156 1.48 10.58 -18.26
C LYS A 156 2.74 10.25 -19.05
N LEU A 157 3.12 8.98 -19.11
CA LEU A 157 4.26 8.51 -19.90
C LEU A 157 3.84 8.36 -21.35
N ASN A 158 4.33 9.24 -22.21
CA ASN A 158 4.15 9.08 -23.65
C ASN A 158 5.12 7.98 -24.15
N PRO A 159 4.68 6.91 -24.83
CA PRO A 159 5.57 5.87 -25.33
C PRO A 159 6.63 6.39 -26.32
N LEU A 160 6.43 7.59 -26.89
CA LEU A 160 7.39 8.28 -27.77
C LEU A 160 8.34 9.23 -27.02
N SER A 161 8.18 9.39 -25.71
CA SER A 161 9.01 10.29 -24.90
C SER A 161 10.39 9.69 -24.58
N GLN A 162 11.39 10.56 -24.43
CA GLN A 162 12.76 10.13 -24.11
C GLN A 162 12.82 9.54 -22.69
N PRO A 163 13.67 8.53 -22.40
CA PRO A 163 13.83 7.95 -21.06
C PRO A 163 14.16 8.98 -19.96
N GLN A 164 14.79 10.09 -20.34
CA GLN A 164 15.08 11.22 -19.44
C GLN A 164 13.81 11.89 -18.91
N GLN A 165 12.78 12.05 -19.74
CA GLN A 165 11.50 12.65 -19.34
C GLN A 165 10.75 11.73 -18.37
N GLN A 166 10.83 10.42 -18.58
CA GLN A 166 10.24 9.42 -17.66
C GLN A 166 10.90 9.49 -16.29
N THR A 167 12.24 9.55 -16.26
CA THR A 167 13.00 9.70 -15.02
C THR A 167 12.67 11.01 -14.30
N GLN A 168 12.47 12.10 -15.04
CA GLN A 168 12.07 13.39 -14.48
C GLN A 168 10.66 13.35 -13.89
N LEU A 169 9.70 12.72 -14.56
CA LEU A 169 8.33 12.54 -14.04
C LEU A 169 8.34 11.78 -12.71
N VAL A 170 9.08 10.66 -12.63
CA VAL A 170 9.21 9.88 -11.39
C VAL A 170 9.81 10.72 -10.27
N LYS A 171 10.85 11.53 -10.56
CA LYS A 171 11.43 12.46 -9.58
C LYS A 171 10.43 13.53 -9.11
N ILE A 172 9.60 14.06 -10.01
CA ILE A 172 8.54 15.01 -9.68
C ILE A 172 7.51 14.34 -8.77
N ILE A 173 7.04 13.13 -9.09
CA ILE A 173 6.09 12.37 -8.26
C ILE A 173 6.68 12.10 -6.88
N ILE A 174 7.93 11.64 -6.80
CA ILE A 174 8.65 11.47 -5.53
C ILE A 174 8.64 12.77 -4.73
N TRP A 175 8.94 13.90 -5.35
CA TRP A 175 8.94 15.19 -4.67
C TRP A 175 7.55 15.60 -4.17
N LEU A 176 6.51 15.37 -4.97
CA LEU A 176 5.12 15.65 -4.58
C LEU A 176 4.66 14.77 -3.41
N LEU A 177 5.04 13.49 -3.41
CA LEU A 177 4.78 12.56 -2.31
C LEU A 177 5.54 12.95 -1.04
N LYS A 178 6.82 13.35 -1.15
CA LYS A 178 7.61 13.88 -0.02
C LYS A 178 6.96 15.11 0.63
N ASN A 179 6.23 15.91 -0.14
CA ASN A 179 5.54 17.11 0.34
C ASN A 179 4.04 16.88 0.64
N HIS A 180 3.57 15.62 0.60
CA HIS A 180 2.17 15.24 0.85
C HIS A 180 1.15 15.99 -0.04
N LEU A 181 1.52 16.25 -1.30
CA LEU A 181 0.63 16.89 -2.27
C LEU A 181 -0.16 15.88 -3.11
N LEU A 182 0.32 14.64 -3.19
CA LEU A 182 -0.34 13.54 -3.86
C LEU A 182 -0.68 12.43 -2.86
N LEU A 183 -1.80 11.77 -3.11
CA LEU A 183 -2.22 10.53 -2.47
C LEU A 183 -2.23 9.43 -3.52
N GLN A 184 -1.89 8.21 -3.09
CA GLN A 184 -2.01 7.03 -3.93
C GLN A 184 -3.39 6.41 -3.74
N LEU A 185 -4.06 6.09 -4.85
CA LEU A 185 -5.32 5.37 -4.84
C LEU A 185 -5.10 3.90 -5.20
N HIS A 186 -5.86 3.05 -4.52
CA HIS A 186 -5.88 1.61 -4.69
C HIS A 186 -7.25 1.15 -5.14
N THR A 187 -7.28 0.12 -5.98
CA THR A 187 -8.52 -0.48 -6.46
C THR A 187 -9.00 -1.53 -5.46
N TYR A 188 -10.16 -1.29 -4.88
CA TYR A 188 -10.90 -2.23 -4.06
C TYR A 188 -12.01 -2.86 -4.88
N VAL A 189 -12.30 -4.13 -4.60
CA VAL A 189 -13.31 -4.90 -5.31
C VAL A 189 -14.35 -5.37 -4.31
N ARG A 190 -15.61 -5.16 -4.64
CA ARG A 190 -16.75 -5.68 -3.90
C ARG A 190 -17.58 -6.61 -4.76
N TYR A 191 -17.92 -7.77 -4.23
CA TYR A 191 -18.88 -8.67 -4.84
C TYR A 191 -20.29 -8.10 -4.67
N VAL A 192 -21.02 -8.00 -5.77
CA VAL A 192 -22.41 -7.54 -5.78
C VAL A 192 -23.24 -8.67 -6.39
N PRO A 193 -24.08 -9.36 -5.60
CA PRO A 193 -24.97 -10.37 -6.14
C PRO A 193 -25.93 -9.72 -7.15
N THR A 194 -25.70 -9.97 -8.44
CA THR A 194 -26.63 -9.59 -9.52
C THR A 194 -27.33 -10.82 -10.07
N VAL A 195 -28.23 -10.64 -11.04
CA VAL A 195 -28.93 -11.76 -11.71
C VAL A 195 -27.98 -12.81 -12.30
N TYR A 196 -26.74 -12.41 -12.60
CA TYR A 196 -25.66 -13.21 -13.19
C TYR A 196 -24.70 -13.85 -12.16
N GLY A 197 -24.90 -13.55 -10.86
CA GLY A 197 -24.10 -14.05 -9.74
C GLY A 197 -25.02 -14.49 -8.61
N ARG A 198 -25.82 -15.53 -8.84
CA ARG A 198 -26.69 -16.06 -7.79
C ARG A 198 -25.88 -16.92 -6.83
N LEU A 199 -26.09 -16.70 -5.54
CA LEU A 199 -25.71 -17.65 -4.51
C LEU A 199 -26.52 -18.93 -4.73
N SER A 200 -25.83 -20.05 -4.89
CA SER A 200 -26.41 -21.40 -4.96
C SER A 200 -26.88 -21.82 -3.56
N LEU A 201 -27.85 -21.11 -2.98
CA LEU A 201 -28.53 -21.56 -1.77
C LEU A 201 -29.64 -22.55 -2.15
N ASP A 202 -29.25 -23.72 -2.62
CA ASP A 202 -30.16 -24.87 -2.62
C ASP A 202 -30.03 -25.57 -1.27
N THR A 203 -30.83 -25.15 -0.29
CA THR A 203 -31.27 -26.07 0.75
C THR A 203 -32.72 -25.76 1.08
N GLN A 204 -33.55 -26.79 0.92
CA GLN A 204 -34.93 -26.82 1.32
C GLN A 204 -35.12 -26.22 2.72
N ASP A 205 -36.16 -25.39 2.86
CA ASP A 205 -36.75 -25.02 4.14
C ASP A 205 -36.96 -26.26 5.02
N GLN A 206 -36.09 -26.44 6.02
CA GLN A 206 -36.40 -27.12 7.29
C GLN A 206 -35.29 -26.93 8.33
N GLN A 207 -35.56 -25.98 9.23
CA GLN A 207 -35.22 -26.00 10.67
C GLN A 207 -33.95 -26.77 11.10
N THR A 208 -32.86 -26.03 11.32
CA THR A 208 -32.02 -26.22 12.52
C THR A 208 -31.52 -24.87 13.01
N ASN A 209 -31.99 -24.50 14.20
CA ASN A 209 -31.46 -23.42 15.02
C ASN A 209 -30.00 -23.70 15.41
N ASP A 210 -29.32 -22.62 15.78
CA ASP A 210 -28.11 -22.54 16.62
C ASP A 210 -26.76 -22.86 15.98
N THR A 211 -26.18 -21.90 15.24
CA THR A 211 -24.77 -21.51 15.41
C THR A 211 -24.46 -20.12 14.84
N ILE A 212 -25.21 -19.09 15.27
CA ILE A 212 -24.72 -17.70 15.17
C ILE A 212 -24.06 -17.39 16.51
N ALA A 213 -22.80 -17.76 16.65
CA ALA A 213 -21.99 -17.38 17.80
C ALA A 213 -20.55 -17.09 17.34
N ARG A 214 -20.27 -15.79 17.25
CA ARG A 214 -18.94 -15.16 17.38
C ARG A 214 -17.89 -15.56 16.35
N ILE A 215 -17.93 -14.88 15.20
CA ILE A 215 -16.69 -14.51 14.52
C ILE A 215 -16.20 -13.26 15.25
N GLU A 216 -15.29 -13.45 16.19
CA GLU A 216 -14.48 -12.36 16.74
C GLU A 216 -13.63 -11.80 15.59
N GLU A 217 -13.52 -10.47 15.54
CA GLU A 217 -12.66 -9.71 14.64
C GLU A 217 -11.23 -10.27 14.66
N SER A 218 -10.90 -11.12 13.70
CA SER A 218 -9.53 -11.51 13.42
C SER A 218 -8.91 -10.44 12.52
N GLU A 219 -8.58 -9.29 13.11
CA GLU A 219 -7.55 -8.41 12.55
C GLU A 219 -6.33 -9.29 12.26
N SER A 220 -5.97 -9.43 10.98
CA SER A 220 -4.77 -10.13 10.54
C SER A 220 -3.54 -9.40 11.11
N THR A 221 -3.20 -9.78 12.34
CA THR A 221 -2.15 -9.15 13.13
C THR A 221 -0.85 -9.78 12.68
N TRP A 222 -0.14 -9.10 11.80
CA TRP A 222 1.21 -9.48 11.40
C TRP A 222 2.12 -9.34 12.64
N SER A 223 2.32 -10.45 13.36
CA SER A 223 3.12 -10.47 14.57
C SER A 223 4.60 -10.35 14.24
N LEU A 224 5.23 -9.24 14.69
CA LEU A 224 6.62 -8.86 14.42
C LEU A 224 7.69 -9.85 14.93
N ASN A 225 7.30 -10.93 15.63
CA ASN A 225 8.22 -11.89 16.26
C ASN A 225 8.29 -13.26 15.56
N GLU A 226 7.52 -13.49 14.50
CA GLU A 226 7.58 -14.73 13.73
C GLU A 226 8.41 -14.46 12.47
N THR A 227 9.62 -15.01 12.38
CA THR A 227 10.32 -15.17 11.09
C THR A 227 9.80 -16.43 10.43
N PRO A 228 9.02 -16.39 9.32
CA PRO A 228 8.75 -17.57 8.55
C PRO A 228 9.94 -17.77 7.61
N LYS A 229 10.89 -18.60 8.03
CA LYS A 229 11.60 -19.45 7.08
C LYS A 229 10.64 -20.61 6.78
N GLY A 230 9.68 -20.38 5.91
CA GLY A 230 8.68 -21.38 5.58
C GLY A 230 7.64 -20.81 4.63
N THR A 231 7.39 -21.53 3.55
CA THR A 231 6.24 -21.36 2.65
C THR A 231 4.95 -21.11 3.44
N PRO A 232 4.09 -20.17 3.03
CA PRO A 232 2.81 -19.90 3.70
C PRO A 232 1.86 -21.08 3.44
N THR A 233 1.93 -22.05 4.34
CA THR A 233 1.13 -23.29 4.30
C THR A 233 0.28 -23.44 5.56
N GLU A 234 0.36 -22.50 6.51
CA GLU A 234 -0.26 -22.66 7.83
C GLU A 234 -1.65 -22.02 7.96
N ILE A 235 -2.14 -21.32 6.92
CA ILE A 235 -3.56 -20.93 6.82
C ILE A 235 -4.37 -22.02 6.08
N LYS A 236 -3.71 -23.05 5.52
CA LYS A 236 -4.38 -24.10 4.73
C LYS A 236 -5.06 -25.20 5.56
N GLU A 237 -4.87 -25.28 6.86
CA GLU A 237 -5.26 -26.50 7.60
C GLU A 237 -6.66 -26.48 8.23
N GLU A 238 -7.33 -25.33 8.39
CA GLU A 238 -8.72 -25.31 8.91
C GLU A 238 -9.82 -25.27 7.83
N LEU A 239 -9.44 -25.22 6.55
CA LEU A 239 -10.36 -25.44 5.42
C LEU A 239 -9.96 -26.71 4.65
N SER A 240 -9.79 -27.81 5.38
CA SER A 240 -9.68 -29.13 4.77
C SER A 240 -11.03 -29.56 4.17
N LEU A 241 -11.16 -29.29 2.87
CA LEU A 241 -11.81 -30.11 1.85
C LEU A 241 -12.84 -31.12 2.38
N THR A 242 -14.11 -30.71 2.40
CA THR A 242 -15.15 -31.63 1.94
C THR A 242 -15.24 -31.46 0.44
N ASP A 243 -14.86 -32.52 -0.29
CA ASP A 243 -15.04 -32.68 -1.72
C ASP A 243 -16.53 -32.64 -2.08
N LYS A 244 -17.11 -31.45 -2.11
CA LYS A 244 -18.38 -31.19 -2.78
C LYS A 244 -18.13 -30.17 -3.86
N GLU A 245 -18.35 -30.61 -5.09
CA GLU A 245 -18.34 -29.84 -6.34
C GLU A 245 -19.49 -28.82 -6.40
N ASP A 246 -19.84 -28.19 -5.28
CA ASP A 246 -20.89 -27.19 -5.24
C ASP A 246 -20.21 -25.83 -5.35
N ALA A 247 -20.20 -25.28 -6.58
CA ALA A 247 -19.89 -23.88 -6.79
C ALA A 247 -20.88 -23.05 -5.97
N LEU A 248 -20.39 -22.27 -5.00
CA LEU A 248 -21.22 -21.44 -4.12
C LEU A 248 -21.93 -20.35 -4.92
N TYR A 249 -21.33 -19.97 -6.04
CA TYR A 249 -21.86 -18.99 -6.98
C TYR A 249 -22.00 -19.62 -8.36
N ASP A 250 -23.21 -19.55 -8.93
CA ASP A 250 -23.40 -19.82 -10.34
C ASP A 250 -23.21 -18.51 -11.12
N PHE A 251 -22.01 -18.37 -11.70
CA PHE A 251 -21.70 -17.27 -12.60
C PHE A 251 -22.13 -17.65 -14.02
N GLN A 252 -23.26 -17.10 -14.45
CA GLN A 252 -23.74 -17.24 -15.82
C GLN A 252 -23.49 -15.93 -16.57
N SER A 253 -22.80 -15.99 -17.70
CA SER A 253 -22.72 -14.88 -18.65
C SER A 253 -23.52 -15.26 -19.89
N GLU A 254 -24.39 -14.37 -20.36
CA GLU A 254 -25.18 -14.57 -21.58
C GLU A 254 -24.35 -14.35 -22.86
N ASP A 255 -23.21 -13.66 -22.75
CA ASP A 255 -22.45 -13.14 -23.89
C ASP A 255 -21.17 -13.94 -24.22
N TYR A 256 -20.65 -14.77 -23.31
CA TYR A 256 -19.39 -15.50 -23.51
C TYR A 256 -19.22 -16.71 -22.58
N ASP A 257 -18.59 -17.77 -23.11
CA ASP A 257 -18.17 -18.93 -22.31
C ASP A 257 -16.98 -18.56 -21.41
N ILE A 258 -17.22 -18.53 -20.10
CA ILE A 258 -16.16 -18.26 -19.11
C ILE A 258 -15.38 -19.55 -18.83
N PRO A 259 -14.02 -19.55 -18.95
CA PRO A 259 -13.21 -20.71 -18.63
C PRO A 259 -13.48 -21.23 -17.21
N SER A 260 -13.53 -22.56 -17.04
CA SER A 260 -13.78 -23.20 -15.73
C SER A 260 -12.78 -22.76 -14.66
N ASP A 261 -11.51 -22.52 -15.05
CA ASP A 261 -10.46 -22.09 -14.12
C ASP A 261 -10.69 -20.68 -13.57
N ASP A 262 -11.21 -19.77 -14.39
CA ASP A 262 -11.53 -18.39 -13.96
C ASP A 262 -12.72 -18.39 -13.00
N ARG A 263 -13.75 -19.22 -13.27
CA ARG A 263 -14.89 -19.41 -12.34
C ARG A 263 -14.43 -19.95 -10.99
N LYS A 264 -13.56 -20.97 -10.99
CA LYS A 264 -13.00 -21.56 -9.77
C LYS A 264 -12.13 -20.57 -9.00
N LEU A 265 -11.35 -19.75 -9.71
CA LEU A 265 -10.54 -18.71 -9.09
C LEU A 265 -11.40 -17.63 -8.44
N LEU A 266 -12.43 -17.14 -9.15
CA LEU A 266 -13.35 -16.14 -8.60
C LEU A 266 -14.10 -16.69 -7.38
N ASP A 267 -14.64 -17.89 -7.47
CA ASP A 267 -15.35 -18.55 -6.37
C ASP A 267 -14.44 -18.72 -5.14
N ARG A 268 -13.18 -19.12 -5.34
CA ARG A 268 -12.18 -19.17 -4.27
C ARG A 268 -11.96 -17.79 -3.62
N LEU A 269 -11.74 -16.75 -4.41
CA LEU A 269 -11.50 -15.39 -3.90
C LEU A 269 -12.71 -14.85 -3.13
N CYS A 270 -13.93 -15.15 -3.60
CA CYS A 270 -15.17 -14.81 -2.89
C CYS A 270 -15.26 -15.56 -1.55
N ARG A 271 -14.97 -16.86 -1.53
CA ARG A 271 -15.00 -17.67 -0.29
C ARG A 271 -13.99 -17.20 0.76
N LEU A 272 -12.87 -16.62 0.32
CA LEU A 272 -11.85 -16.07 1.19
C LEU A 272 -12.17 -14.64 1.68
N GLY A 273 -13.29 -14.03 1.25
CA GLY A 273 -13.70 -12.69 1.67
C GLY A 273 -12.93 -11.55 1.00
N TYR A 274 -12.10 -11.83 -0.02
CA TYR A 274 -11.30 -10.79 -0.67
C TYR A 274 -12.13 -9.73 -1.40
N PHE A 275 -13.39 -10.04 -1.73
CA PHE A 275 -14.31 -9.12 -2.40
C PHE A 275 -15.37 -8.53 -1.47
N ASP A 276 -15.07 -8.36 -0.19
CA ASP A 276 -15.95 -7.61 0.73
C ASP A 276 -15.69 -6.08 0.66
N GLY A 277 -14.58 -5.69 0.02
CA GLY A 277 -14.15 -4.31 -0.15
C GLY A 277 -13.09 -3.85 0.85
N ASP A 278 -12.58 -4.77 1.69
CA ASP A 278 -11.53 -4.48 2.67
C ASP A 278 -10.12 -4.71 2.11
N TYR A 279 -10.01 -5.49 1.02
CA TYR A 279 -8.75 -5.83 0.36
C TYR A 279 -8.61 -5.09 -0.95
N HIS A 280 -7.47 -4.43 -1.12
CA HIS A 280 -7.09 -3.84 -2.38
C HIS A 280 -6.36 -4.84 -3.29
N LEU A 281 -6.26 -4.50 -4.56
CA LEU A 281 -5.70 -5.37 -5.60
C LEU A 281 -4.29 -5.89 -5.29
N GLU A 282 -3.38 -5.02 -4.84
CA GLU A 282 -1.99 -5.39 -4.55
C GLU A 282 -1.87 -6.40 -3.40
N GLU A 283 -2.74 -6.32 -2.39
CA GLU A 283 -2.78 -7.28 -1.29
C GLU A 283 -3.28 -8.65 -1.75
N ILE A 284 -4.34 -8.70 -2.57
CA ILE A 284 -4.84 -9.95 -3.15
C ILE A 284 -3.76 -10.60 -4.02
N MET A 285 -3.10 -9.80 -4.87
CA MET A 285 -1.98 -10.27 -5.70
C MET A 285 -0.85 -10.86 -4.85
N TYR A 286 -0.54 -10.23 -3.72
CA TYR A 286 0.51 -10.66 -2.82
C TYR A 286 0.17 -11.97 -2.10
N LEU A 287 -1.02 -12.04 -1.48
CA LEU A 287 -1.45 -13.19 -0.67
C LEU A 287 -1.67 -14.44 -1.51
N GLU A 288 -2.33 -14.28 -2.66
CA GLU A 288 -2.66 -15.41 -3.55
C GLU A 288 -1.59 -15.66 -4.63
N ASN A 289 -0.52 -14.85 -4.66
CA ASN A 289 0.53 -14.92 -5.68
C ASN A 289 -0.02 -14.86 -7.12
N ILE A 290 -1.03 -14.02 -7.34
CA ILE A 290 -1.71 -13.81 -8.63
C ILE A 290 -1.05 -12.64 -9.36
N ARG A 291 -0.81 -12.79 -10.66
CA ARG A 291 -0.28 -11.69 -11.49
C ARG A 291 -1.35 -10.64 -11.73
N ARG A 292 -0.96 -9.35 -11.74
CA ARG A 292 -1.86 -8.22 -12.00
C ARG A 292 -2.71 -8.41 -13.25
N SER A 293 -2.10 -8.84 -14.36
CA SER A 293 -2.81 -9.04 -15.63
C SER A 293 -3.90 -10.10 -15.54
N GLN A 294 -3.64 -11.21 -14.81
CA GLN A 294 -4.60 -12.28 -14.61
C GLN A 294 -5.76 -11.79 -13.74
N LEU A 295 -5.46 -11.07 -12.65
CA LEU A 295 -6.50 -10.56 -11.77
C LEU A 295 -7.36 -9.50 -12.47
N LEU A 296 -6.76 -8.56 -13.22
CA LEU A 296 -7.53 -7.58 -13.99
C LEU A 296 -8.39 -8.23 -15.08
N GLN A 297 -7.88 -9.26 -15.77
CA GLN A 297 -8.69 -10.03 -16.73
C GLN A 297 -9.85 -10.75 -16.05
N LEU A 298 -9.64 -11.27 -14.84
CA LEU A 298 -10.70 -11.86 -14.04
C LEU A 298 -11.77 -10.82 -13.71
N LEU A 299 -11.38 -9.66 -13.16
CA LEU A 299 -12.31 -8.58 -12.83
C LEU A 299 -13.09 -8.08 -14.05
N ASP A 300 -12.45 -8.02 -15.22
CA ASP A 300 -13.08 -7.59 -16.46
C ASP A 300 -14.15 -8.57 -16.96
N LYS A 301 -13.87 -9.88 -16.88
CA LYS A 301 -14.81 -10.96 -17.25
C LYS A 301 -16.01 -11.07 -16.32
N PHE A 302 -15.90 -10.59 -15.09
CA PHE A 302 -16.93 -10.70 -14.06
C PHE A 302 -17.44 -9.33 -13.61
N ARG A 303 -17.30 -8.31 -14.47
CA ARG A 303 -17.72 -6.94 -14.16
C ARG A 303 -19.21 -6.83 -13.81
N ASP A 304 -20.04 -7.73 -14.32
CA ASP A 304 -21.49 -7.73 -14.05
C ASP A 304 -21.85 -8.16 -12.62
N VAL A 305 -20.92 -8.80 -11.90
CA VAL A 305 -21.09 -9.27 -10.51
C VAL A 305 -20.11 -8.61 -9.54
N LEU A 306 -19.26 -7.70 -10.03
CA LEU A 306 -18.22 -7.03 -9.26
C LEU A 306 -18.31 -5.51 -9.40
N MET A 307 -18.18 -4.81 -8.29
CA MET A 307 -18.03 -3.36 -8.25
C MET A 307 -16.60 -3.01 -7.87
N THR A 308 -15.96 -2.16 -8.65
CA THR A 308 -14.62 -1.65 -8.35
C THR A 308 -14.68 -0.20 -7.89
N SER A 309 -13.94 0.16 -6.84
CA SER A 309 -13.79 1.53 -6.35
C SER A 309 -12.33 1.88 -6.12
N GLU A 310 -11.96 3.14 -6.33
CA GLU A 310 -10.61 3.64 -6.07
C GLU A 310 -10.61 4.48 -4.78
N CYS A 311 -9.82 4.06 -3.79
CA CYS A 311 -9.76 4.68 -2.47
C CYS A 311 -8.30 4.77 -1.97
N GLU A 312 -8.03 5.70 -1.06
CA GLU A 312 -6.77 5.68 -0.29
C GLU A 312 -6.77 4.48 0.65
N ASP A 313 -5.61 3.82 0.79
CA ASP A 313 -5.44 2.70 1.72
C ASP A 313 -5.48 3.19 3.18
N PRO A 314 -6.41 2.68 4.02
CA PRO A 314 -6.48 3.05 5.43
C PRO A 314 -5.17 2.83 6.20
N ALA A 315 -4.41 1.78 5.86
CA ALA A 315 -3.14 1.48 6.53
C ALA A 315 -2.11 2.59 6.32
N ILE A 316 -2.08 3.17 5.11
CA ILE A 316 -1.20 4.28 4.74
C ILE A 316 -1.75 5.62 5.25
N ALA A 317 -3.07 5.83 5.21
CA ALA A 317 -3.71 7.05 5.69
C ALA A 317 -3.33 7.36 7.16
N LEU A 318 -3.10 6.34 7.98
CA LEU A 318 -2.60 6.49 9.36
C LEU A 318 -1.27 7.27 9.43
N PHE A 319 -0.36 7.07 8.48
CA PHE A 319 0.93 7.75 8.42
C PHE A 319 0.82 9.20 7.94
N TYR A 320 -0.27 9.55 7.25
CA TYR A 320 -0.52 10.89 6.74
C TYR A 320 -1.52 11.70 7.57
N SER A 321 -2.25 11.04 8.47
CA SER A 321 -3.22 11.68 9.35
C SER A 321 -2.54 12.77 10.19
N ARG A 322 -2.80 14.02 9.81
CA ARG A 322 -2.50 15.17 10.66
C ARG A 322 -3.50 15.11 11.80
N LEU A 323 -3.04 14.83 13.01
CA LEU A 323 -3.80 15.15 14.22
C LEU A 323 -4.05 16.66 14.20
N GLY A 324 -5.22 17.03 13.70
CA GLY A 324 -5.65 18.39 13.44
C GLY A 324 -7.10 18.56 13.82
N THR A 325 -7.41 18.31 15.09
CA THR A 325 -8.08 19.25 16.02
C THR A 325 -7.94 18.71 17.44
#